data_AF-X1UYF2-F1
#
_entry.id   AF-X1UYF2-F1
#
_cell.length_a   1.000
_cell.length_b   1.000
_cell.length_c   1.000
_cell.angle_alpha   90.00
_cell.angle_beta   90.00
_cell.angle_gamma   90.00
#
_symmetry.space_group_name_H-M   'P 1'
#
loop_
_entity.id
_entity.type
_entity.pdbx_description
1 polymer ?
#
loop_
_entity_poly.entity_id
_entity_poly.type
_entity_poly.pdbx_seq_one_letter_code
_entity_poly.pdbx_strand_id
1 'polypeptide(L)'
;MLFRIANKLYRPSYISLETAMAHYQLIPEVVYGVTSVSTRRTYRFGTSLAHFTFRTVSPRLFFGYMLTSETAKIATVEKTLLDFF
;
A
#
# COMPACT_ATOMS: atom_id res chain seq x y z
N MET A 1 12.48 -0.33 3.66
CA MET A 1 12.81 -1.59 2.91
C MET A 1 11.59 -2.38 2.40
N LEU A 2 10.68 -2.91 3.23
CA LEU A 2 9.52 -3.72 2.79
C LEU A 2 8.62 -3.00 1.77
N PHE A 3 8.49 -1.68 1.92
CA PHE A 3 7.70 -0.81 1.05
C PHE A 3 8.18 -0.81 -0.40
N ARG A 4 9.50 -0.88 -0.60
CA ARG A 4 10.12 -0.97 -1.92
C ARG A 4 9.86 -2.33 -2.55
N ILE A 5 9.91 -3.39 -1.75
CA ILE A 5 9.66 -4.76 -2.20
C ILE A 5 8.22 -4.85 -2.69
N ALA A 6 7.24 -4.39 -1.93
CA ALA A 6 5.83 -4.39 -2.34
C ALA A 6 5.60 -3.66 -3.68
N ASN A 7 6.16 -2.46 -3.83
CA ASN A 7 6.06 -1.65 -5.05
C ASN A 7 6.76 -2.27 -6.28
N LYS A 8 7.78 -3.11 -6.07
CA LYS A 8 8.46 -3.84 -7.14
C LYS A 8 7.78 -5.16 -7.46
N LEU A 9 7.25 -5.84 -6.44
CA LEU A 9 6.63 -7.16 -6.54
C LEU A 9 5.39 -7.14 -7.42
N TYR A 10 4.58 -6.08 -7.33
CA TYR A 10 3.34 -5.97 -8.10
C TYR A 10 3.16 -4.56 -8.66
N ARG A 11 3.20 -4.42 -9.99
CA ARG A 11 3.09 -3.12 -10.68
C ARG A 11 1.87 -3.08 -11.62
N PRO A 12 1.18 -1.92 -11.72
CA PRO A 12 1.35 -0.70 -10.92
C PRO A 12 0.72 -0.83 -9.52
N SER A 13 1.41 -0.39 -8.48
CA SER A 13 0.85 -0.33 -7.11
C SER A 13 1.41 0.85 -6.31
N TYR A 14 0.76 1.16 -5.19
CA TYR A 14 1.24 2.06 -4.14
C TYR A 14 0.77 1.53 -2.78
N ILE A 15 1.46 1.89 -1.71
CA ILE A 15 1.13 1.46 -0.34
C ILE A 15 -0.02 2.32 0.19
N SER A 16 -1.05 1.69 0.77
CA SER A 16 -2.25 2.37 1.28
C SER A 16 -2.83 1.59 2.47
N LEU A 17 -4.07 1.91 2.85
CA LEU A 17 -4.86 1.17 3.84
C LEU A 17 -4.16 1.10 5.21
N GLU A 18 -4.21 -0.02 5.91
CA GLU A 18 -3.70 -0.17 7.28
C GLU A 18 -2.20 0.14 7.35
N THR A 19 -1.43 -0.26 6.34
CA THR A 19 0.01 -0.01 6.31
C THR A 19 0.33 1.49 6.17
N ALA A 20 -0.40 2.22 5.33
CA ALA A 20 -0.22 3.67 5.23
C ALA A 20 -0.75 4.40 6.47
N MET A 21 -1.87 3.94 7.06
CA MET A 21 -2.38 4.51 8.31
C MET A 21 -1.38 4.35 9.47
N ALA A 22 -0.78 3.17 9.62
CA ALA A 22 0.26 2.94 10.62
C ALA A 22 1.51 3.79 10.34
N HIS A 23 1.91 3.94 9.07
CA HIS A 23 3.02 4.82 8.68
C HIS A 23 2.75 6.30 9.05
N TYR A 24 1.51 6.75 8.90
CA TYR A 24 1.08 8.09 9.30
C TYR A 24 0.63 8.19 10.77
N GLN A 25 0.83 7.14 11.58
CA GLN A 25 0.45 7.09 12.99
C GLN A 25 -1.04 7.38 13.24
N LEU A 26 -1.90 7.09 12.26
CA LEU A 26 -3.36 7.27 12.36
C LEU A 26 -4.02 6.17 13.19
N ILE A 27 -3.36 5.02 13.33
CA ILE A 27 -3.82 3.88 14.11
C ILE A 27 -2.70 3.38 15.03
N PRO A 28 -3.01 2.96 16.27
CA PRO A 28 -2.01 2.41 17.19
C PRO A 28 -1.63 0.95 16.88
N GLU A 29 -2.40 0.25 16.05
CA GLU A 29 -2.18 -1.16 15.75
C GLU A 29 -0.91 -1.42 14.94
N VAL A 30 -0.16 -2.44 15.36
CA VAL A 30 1.00 -2.92 14.61
C VAL A 30 0.53 -3.78 13.45
N VAL A 31 0.81 -3.32 12.23
CA VAL A 31 0.45 -4.05 11.00
C VAL A 31 1.59 -5.01 10.62
N TYR A 32 1.35 -6.32 10.74
CA TYR A 32 2.33 -7.38 10.43
C TYR A 32 2.51 -7.68 8.93
N GLY A 33 1.97 -6.83 8.05
CA GLY A 33 2.01 -7.02 6.60
C GLY A 33 2.01 -5.69 5.85
N VAL A 34 2.27 -5.76 4.55
CA VAL A 34 2.22 -4.59 3.67
C VAL A 34 1.00 -4.69 2.76
N THR A 35 0.04 -3.81 3.00
CA THR A 35 -1.13 -3.65 2.15
C THR A 35 -0.87 -2.52 1.15
N SER A 36 -1.10 -2.85 -0.12
CA SER A 36 -0.95 -1.93 -1.25
C SER A 36 -2.22 -1.96 -2.10
N VAL A 37 -2.42 -0.89 -2.85
CA VAL A 37 -3.52 -0.76 -3.83
C VAL A 37 -2.94 -0.83 -5.23
N SER A 38 -3.65 -1.53 -6.13
CA SER A 38 -3.30 -1.69 -7.54
C SER A 38 -4.53 -1.55 -8.41
N THR A 39 -4.34 -1.20 -9.68
CA THR A 39 -5.41 -1.32 -10.69
C THR A 39 -5.62 -2.75 -11.20
N ARG A 40 -4.70 -3.66 -10.86
CA ARG A 40 -4.77 -5.08 -11.25
C ARG A 40 -5.52 -5.88 -10.19
N ARG A 41 -5.79 -7.16 -10.48
CA ARG A 41 -6.57 -8.07 -9.64
C ARG A 41 -5.99 -8.19 -8.23
N THR A 42 -6.88 -8.32 -7.24
CA THR A 42 -6.52 -8.50 -5.84
C THR A 42 -5.69 -9.76 -5.72
N TYR A 43 -4.55 -9.66 -5.05
CA TYR A 43 -3.62 -10.76 -4.90
C TYR A 43 -2.90 -10.69 -3.56
N ARG A 44 -2.56 -11.85 -3.00
CA ARG A 44 -1.83 -11.96 -1.73
C ARG A 44 -0.57 -12.79 -1.96
N PHE A 45 0.57 -12.25 -1.57
CA PHE A 45 1.85 -12.97 -1.59
C PHE A 45 2.29 -13.22 -0.15
N GLY A 46 2.45 -14.48 0.21
CA GLY A 46 3.17 -14.87 1.42
C GLY A 46 4.64 -15.08 1.09
N THR A 47 5.53 -14.38 1.80
CA THR A 47 6.97 -14.66 1.76
C THR A 47 7.44 -14.99 3.18
N SER A 48 8.60 -15.62 3.31
CA SER A 48 9.22 -15.86 4.63
C SER A 48 9.54 -14.56 5.39
N LEU A 49 9.61 -13.43 4.70
CA LEU A 49 9.87 -12.11 5.26
C LEU A 49 8.61 -11.41 5.76
N ALA A 50 7.54 -11.42 4.96
CA ALA A 50 6.29 -10.72 5.25
C ALA A 50 5.14 -11.17 4.33
N HIS A 51 3.92 -10.80 4.72
CA HIS A 51 2.74 -10.91 3.87
C HIS A 51 2.49 -9.60 3.11
N PHE A 52 2.35 -9.70 1.79
CA PHE A 52 2.01 -8.58 0.91
C PHE A 52 0.59 -8.78 0.38
N THR A 53 -0.29 -7.82 0.64
CA THR A 53 -1.67 -7.84 0.16
C THR A 53 -1.86 -6.71 -0.84
N PHE A 54 -2.41 -7.02 -2.01
CA PHE A 54 -2.73 -6.05 -3.05
C PHE A 54 -4.24 -6.02 -3.23
N ARG A 55 -4.90 -4.88 -2.97
CA ARG A 55 -6.33 -4.67 -3.26
C ARG A 55 -6.51 -3.99 -4.62
N THR A 56 -7.46 -4.47 -5.40
CA THR A 56 -7.86 -3.81 -6.64
C THR A 56 -8.65 -2.54 -6.34
N VAL A 57 -8.32 -1.46 -7.04
CA VAL A 57 -9.14 -0.26 -7.12
C VAL A 57 -9.45 0.04 -8.59
N SER A 58 -10.58 0.71 -8.83
CA SER A 58 -10.90 1.23 -10.16
C SER A 58 -9.76 2.13 -10.67
N PRO A 59 -9.35 2.04 -11.95
CA PRO A 59 -8.32 2.91 -12.52
C PRO A 59 -8.61 4.42 -12.32
N ARG A 60 -9.89 4.81 -12.23
CA ARG A 60 -10.30 6.20 -11.97
C ARG A 60 -9.94 6.69 -10.56
N LEU A 61 -9.78 5.76 -9.61
CA LEU A 61 -9.43 6.03 -8.22
C LEU A 61 -7.94 5.77 -7.93
N PHE A 62 -7.14 5.46 -8.96
CA PHE A 62 -5.70 5.20 -8.83
C PHE A 62 -4.90 6.52 -8.91
N PHE A 63 -5.03 7.35 -7.89
CA PHE A 63 -4.34 8.64 -7.75
C PHE A 63 -3.99 8.93 -6.29
N GLY A 64 -3.41 10.09 -5.98
CA GLY A 64 -3.24 10.54 -4.60
C GLY A 64 -2.12 9.81 -3.85
N TYR A 65 -1.02 9.49 -4.54
CA TYR A 65 0.16 8.89 -3.95
C TYR A 65 1.41 9.71 -4.27
N MET A 66 2.39 9.65 -3.38
CA MET A 66 3.68 10.32 -3.48
C MET A 66 4.81 9.29 -3.57
N LEU A 67 5.92 9.68 -4.19
CA LEU A 67 7.14 8.90 -4.20
C LEU A 67 7.98 9.29 -2.97
N THR A 68 8.27 8.32 -2.12
CA THR A 68 9.15 8.53 -0.97
C THR A 68 10.62 8.50 -1.39
N SER A 69 11.51 9.02 -0.54
CA SER A 69 12.97 8.96 -0.74
C SER A 69 13.49 7.53 -0.91
N GLU A 70 12.76 6.53 -0.42
CA GLU A 70 13.07 5.11 -0.63
C GLU A 70 12.68 4.59 -2.02
N THR A 71 12.20 5.42 -2.97
CA THR A 71 11.63 4.99 -4.28
C THR A 71 10.37 4.11 -4.15
N ALA A 72 9.67 4.18 -3.02
CA ALA A 72 8.39 3.52 -2.82
C ALA A 72 7.25 4.51 -3.06
N LYS A 73 6.14 4.07 -3.66
CA LYS A 73 4.92 4.88 -3.76
C LYS A 73 4.08 4.62 -2.53
N ILE A 74 3.63 5.69 -1.87
CA ILE A 74 2.73 5.66 -0.72
C ILE A 74 1.58 6.63 -0.94
N ALA A 75 0.36 6.23 -0.60
CA ALA A 75 -0.81 7.11 -0.63
C ALA A 75 -0.60 8.32 0.28
N THR A 76 -1.17 9.48 -0.05
CA THR A 76 -1.24 10.60 0.88
C THR A 76 -2.16 10.24 2.06
N VAL A 77 -2.14 11.06 3.12
CA VAL A 77 -3.01 10.85 4.29
C VAL A 77 -4.49 10.83 3.87
N GLU A 78 -4.91 11.78 3.04
CA GLU A 78 -6.29 11.90 2.55
C GLU A 78 -6.67 10.69 1.68
N LYS A 79 -5.77 10.27 0.80
CA LYS A 79 -6.01 9.11 -0.06
C LYS A 79 -6.04 7.82 0.75
N THR A 80 -5.22 7.71 1.78
CA THR A 80 -5.20 6.56 2.70
C THR A 80 -6.54 6.39 3.38
N LEU A 81 -7.12 7.49 3.90
CA LEU A 81 -8.46 7.49 4.48
C LEU A 81 -9.51 7.12 3.44
N LEU A 82 -9.46 7.71 2.25
CA LEU A 82 -10.41 7.42 1.17
C LEU A 82 -10.35 5.98 0.69
N ASP A 83 -9.17 5.35 0.62
CA ASP A 83 -9.03 3.95 0.22
C ASP A 83 -9.53 2.98 1.31
N PHE A 84 -9.57 3.42 2.57
CA PHE A 84 -10.01 2.60 3.70
C PHE A 84 -11.53 2.46 3.78
N PHE A 85 -12.26 3.52 3.44
CA PHE A 85 -13.74 3.53 3.37
C PHE A 85 -14.26 3.01 2.02
#